data_AF-G6FUF0-F1
#
_entry.id   AF-G6FUF0-F1
#
_cell.length_a   1.000
_cell.length_b   1.000
_cell.length_c   1.000
_cell.angle_alpha   90.00
_cell.angle_beta   90.00
_cell.angle_gamma   90.00
#
_symmetry.space_group_name_H-M   'P 1'
#
loop_
_entity.id
_entity.type
_entity.pdbx_description
1 polymer ?
#
loop_
_entity_poly.entity_id
_entity_poly.type
_entity_poly.pdbx_seq_one_letter_code
_entity_poly.pdbx_strand_id
1 'polypeptide(L)'
;MNKDETTGSLPELNNDGIGYATYEHTNLESTARIVTVNNTNPGASQYPYQRRLFYVYKNPPNDAVQAFLGYATSPQIKQGL
;
A
#
# COMPACT_ATOMS: atom_id res chain seq x y z
N MET A 1 5.18 -16.60 -9.06
CA MET A 1 4.69 -15.80 -7.92
C MET A 1 3.99 -14.60 -8.51
N ASN A 2 2.65 -14.58 -8.48
CA ASN A 2 1.88 -13.46 -9.03
C ASN A 2 2.14 -12.25 -8.15
N LYS A 3 2.70 -11.19 -8.73
CA LYS A 3 2.88 -9.90 -8.07
C LYS A 3 1.46 -9.37 -7.83
N ASP A 4 1.05 -9.22 -6.58
CA ASP A 4 -0.19 -8.52 -6.23
C ASP A 4 0.02 -7.02 -6.47
N GLU A 5 0.09 -6.65 -7.74
CA GLU A 5 0.28 -5.28 -8.19
C GLU A 5 -1.02 -4.76 -8.75
N THR A 6 -1.74 -4.05 -7.89
CA THR A 6 -2.89 -3.22 -8.29
C THR A 6 -2.49 -2.09 -9.25
N THR A 7 -1.21 -1.72 -9.26
CA THR A 7 -0.69 -0.66 -10.15
C THR A 7 -0.51 -1.16 -11.59
N GLY A 8 -0.22 -2.45 -11.78
CA GLY A 8 0.00 -3.04 -13.11
C GLY A 8 -1.26 -3.09 -13.97
N SER A 9 -2.45 -3.04 -13.36
CA SER A 9 -3.74 -3.02 -14.05
C SER A 9 -4.25 -1.62 -14.39
N LEU A 10 -3.56 -0.54 -14.00
CA LEU A 10 -4.00 0.83 -14.31
C LEU A 10 -4.12 1.10 -15.82
N PRO A 11 -3.21 0.60 -16.69
CA PRO A 11 -3.37 0.74 -18.14
C PRO A 11 -4.61 0.01 -18.70
N GLU A 12 -5.15 -0.98 -17.99
CA GLU A 12 -6.32 -1.77 -18.43
C GLU A 12 -7.65 -1.03 -18.21
N LEU A 13 -7.65 0.08 -17.47
CA LEU A 13 -8.85 0.88 -17.21
C LEU A 13 -9.43 1.51 -18.49
N ASN A 14 -8.63 1.66 -19.56
CA ASN A 14 -9.07 2.31 -20.80
C ASN A 14 -9.77 3.66 -20.54
N ASN A 15 -10.84 4.01 -21.26
CA ASN A 15 -11.46 5.33 -21.16
C ASN A 15 -12.57 5.43 -20.09
N ASP A 16 -13.17 4.31 -19.69
CA ASP A 16 -14.37 4.25 -18.85
C ASP A 16 -14.28 3.26 -17.69
N GLY A 17 -13.14 2.57 -17.54
CA GLY A 17 -12.90 1.63 -16.46
C GLY A 17 -12.67 2.30 -15.12
N ILE A 18 -12.97 1.54 -14.06
CA ILE A 18 -12.72 1.91 -12.67
C ILE A 18 -12.03 0.74 -11.95
N GLY A 19 -11.07 1.07 -11.10
CA GLY A 19 -10.32 0.08 -10.33
C GLY A 19 -9.89 0.62 -8.98
N TYR A 20 -9.15 -0.19 -8.23
CA TYR A 20 -8.57 0.18 -6.94
C TYR A 20 -7.07 -0.05 -6.98
N ALA A 21 -6.32 0.83 -6.31
CA ALA A 21 -4.87 0.72 -6.17
C ALA A 21 -4.38 1.30 -4.85
N THR A 22 -3.16 0.91 -4.45
CA THR A 22 -2.49 1.48 -3.28
C THR A 22 -2.04 2.92 -3.57
N TYR A 23 -2.57 3.88 -2.81
CA TYR A 23 -2.41 5.32 -3.08
C TYR A 23 -0.96 5.81 -3.13
N GLU A 24 -0.11 5.31 -2.23
CA GLU A 24 1.33 5.59 -2.15
C GLU A 24 2.04 5.43 -3.51
N HIS A 25 1.57 4.49 -4.36
CA HIS A 25 2.18 4.17 -5.65
C HIS A 25 1.50 4.86 -6.84
N THR A 26 0.31 5.43 -6.67
CA THR A 26 -0.47 6.04 -7.78
C THR A 26 -0.13 7.50 -8.05
N ASN A 27 0.46 8.20 -7.07
CA ASN A 27 0.68 9.64 -7.16
C ASN A 27 1.85 10.06 -8.06
N LEU A 28 2.66 9.13 -8.54
CA LEU A 28 3.87 9.46 -9.30
C LEU A 28 3.70 9.32 -10.82
N GLU A 29 2.88 8.39 -11.34
CA GLU A 29 2.88 8.08 -12.80
C GLU A 29 1.52 7.56 -13.35
N SER A 30 0.38 7.85 -12.71
CA SER A 30 -0.93 7.30 -13.12
C SER A 30 -1.61 8.13 -14.21
N THR A 31 -2.07 7.48 -15.29
CA THR A 31 -3.01 8.06 -16.29
C THR A 31 -4.46 8.13 -15.80
N ALA A 32 -4.77 7.48 -14.66
CA ALA A 32 -6.09 7.42 -14.07
C ALA A 32 -6.32 8.53 -13.03
N ARG A 33 -7.56 9.03 -12.97
CA ARG A 33 -8.00 10.03 -11.97
C ARG A 33 -8.33 9.37 -10.64
N ILE A 34 -7.85 9.96 -9.54
CA ILE A 34 -8.25 9.58 -8.18
C ILE A 34 -9.68 10.06 -7.89
N VAL A 35 -10.53 9.15 -7.42
CA VAL A 35 -11.89 9.44 -6.95
C VAL A 35 -11.88 9.59 -5.43
N THR A 36 -12.42 10.70 -4.93
CA THR A 36 -12.61 10.90 -3.50
C THR A 36 -13.79 10.10 -2.98
N VAL A 37 -13.72 9.68 -1.72
CA VAL A 37 -14.80 8.94 -1.05
C VAL A 37 -15.22 9.75 0.16
N ASN A 38 -16.52 10.01 0.33
CA ASN A 38 -17.04 10.89 1.40
C ASN A 38 -16.35 12.25 1.45
N ASN A 39 -15.97 12.82 0.30
CA ASN A 39 -15.19 14.07 0.19
C ASN A 39 -13.81 14.02 0.86
N THR A 40 -13.25 12.83 1.05
CA THR A 40 -11.91 12.64 1.61
C THR A 40 -10.97 12.11 0.54
N ASN A 41 -9.74 12.66 0.49
CA ASN A 41 -8.67 12.19 -0.38
C ASN A 41 -7.97 10.98 0.28
N PRO A 42 -7.51 9.97 -0.48
CA PRO A 42 -6.82 8.80 0.07
C PRO A 42 -5.61 9.07 0.98
N GLY A 43 -4.95 10.22 0.85
CA GLY A 43 -3.84 10.62 1.73
C GLY A 43 -4.28 11.17 3.09
N ALA A 44 -5.58 11.35 3.31
CA ALA A 44 -6.10 11.88 4.57
C ALA A 44 -6.31 10.77 5.61
N SER A 45 -6.04 11.06 6.88
CA SER A 45 -6.18 10.08 7.98
C SER A 45 -7.61 9.58 8.17
N GLN A 46 -8.62 10.36 7.77
CA GLN A 46 -10.04 10.00 7.82
C GLN A 46 -10.55 9.24 6.58
N TYR A 47 -9.69 8.90 5.61
CA TYR A 47 -10.12 8.19 4.41
C TYR A 47 -10.69 6.80 4.76
N PRO A 48 -11.89 6.43 4.27
CA PRO A 48 -12.59 5.24 4.76
C PRO A 48 -11.98 3.91 4.31
N TYR A 49 -11.23 3.89 3.20
CA TYR A 49 -10.59 2.67 2.68
C TYR A 49 -9.11 2.64 3.06
N GLN A 50 -8.84 2.12 4.25
CA GLN A 50 -7.49 1.92 4.77
C GLN A 50 -7.21 0.43 5.01
N ARG A 51 -5.97 0.03 4.75
CA ARG A 51 -5.47 -1.33 4.98
C ARG A 51 -4.35 -1.28 6.00
N ARG A 52 -4.44 -2.11 7.05
CA ARG A 52 -3.31 -2.40 7.92
C ARG A 52 -2.45 -3.50 7.29
N LEU A 53 -1.14 -3.28 7.23
CA LEU A 53 -0.16 -4.27 6.78
C LEU A 53 0.43 -4.99 8.00
N PHE A 54 0.69 -6.29 7.86
CA PHE A 54 1.15 -7.14 8.96
C PHE A 54 2.30 -8.03 8.49
N TYR A 55 3.30 -8.23 9.36
CA TYR A 55 4.29 -9.30 9.21
C TYR A 55 3.79 -10.55 9.94
N VAL A 56 3.82 -11.69 9.26
CA VAL A 56 3.41 -12.99 9.81
C VAL A 56 4.62 -13.89 9.88
N TYR A 57 4.86 -14.51 11.03
CA TYR A 57 6.00 -15.39 11.27
C TYR A 57 5.65 -16.52 12.24
N LYS A 58 6.46 -17.59 12.20
CA LYS A 58 6.33 -18.72 13.14
C LYS A 58 6.86 -18.31 14.52
N ASN A 59 6.06 -18.53 15.56
CA ASN A 59 6.44 -18.29 16.95
C ASN A 59 7.07 -19.56 17.57
N PRO A 60 8.24 -19.49 18.25
CA PRO A 60 9.08 -18.30 18.45
C PRO A 60 9.84 -17.88 17.18
N PRO A 61 10.10 -16.56 17.00
CA PRO A 61 10.90 -16.09 15.87
C PRO A 61 12.36 -16.52 16.02
N ASN A 62 12.96 -16.99 14.93
CA ASN A 62 14.40 -17.23 14.87
C ASN A 62 15.18 -15.90 14.79
N ASP A 63 16.50 -15.96 14.95
CA ASP A 63 17.37 -14.77 15.02
C ASP A 63 17.23 -13.86 13.79
N ALA A 64 17.09 -14.44 12.59
CA ALA A 64 16.91 -13.68 11.35
C ALA A 64 15.57 -12.93 11.32
N VAL A 65 14.47 -13.57 11.76
CA VAL A 65 13.15 -12.93 11.86
C VAL A 65 13.17 -11.83 12.92
N GLN A 66 13.83 -12.05 14.06
CA GLN A 66 13.96 -11.03 15.11
C GLN A 66 14.72 -9.79 14.59
N ALA A 67 15.86 -10.00 13.93
CA ALA A 67 16.64 -8.91 13.35
C ALA A 67 15.83 -8.13 12.29
N PHE A 68 15.12 -8.83 11.41
CA PHE A 68 14.27 -8.20 10.41
C PHE A 68 13.14 -7.38 11.02
N LEU A 69 12.41 -7.94 12.00
CA LEU A 69 11.32 -7.22 12.67
C LEU A 69 11.83 -5.98 13.41
N GLY A 70 12.99 -6.08 14.07
CA GLY A 70 13.65 -4.94 14.72
C GLY A 70 14.00 -3.82 13.74
N TYR A 71 14.52 -4.18 12.56
CA TYR A 71 14.81 -3.22 11.50
C TYR A 71 13.53 -2.61 10.89
N ALA A 72 12.59 -3.45 10.47
CA ALA A 72 11.38 -3.04 9.74
C ALA A 72 10.42 -2.18 10.59
N THR A 73 10.48 -2.30 11.93
CA THR A 73 9.65 -1.53 12.85
C THR A 73 10.39 -0.36 13.51
N SER A 74 11.65 -0.14 13.14
CA SER A 74 12.48 0.95 13.67
C SER A 74 11.94 2.33 13.28
N PRO A 75 12.14 3.38 14.11
CA PRO A 75 11.70 4.75 13.79
C PRO A 75 12.23 5.27 12.45
N GLN A 76 13.44 4.86 12.06
CA GLN A 76 14.10 5.28 10.82
C GLN A 76 13.34 4.79 9.58
N ILE A 77 12.79 3.57 9.64
CA ILE A 77 12.03 2.98 8.53
C ILE A 77 10.56 3.41 8.55
N LYS A 78 9.98 3.67 9.73
CA LYS A 78 8.60 4.18 9.86
C LYS A 78 8.37 5.57 9.26
N GLN A 79 9.42 6.34 8.96
CA GLN A 79 9.32 7.66 8.34
C GLN A 79 9.44 7.63 6.81
N GLY A 80 9.84 6.49 6.22
CA GLY A 80 9.97 6.28 4.78
C GLY A 80 8.96 5.27 4.19
N LEU A 81 8.03 4.80 5.02
CA LEU A 81 6.82 4.05 4.67
C LEU A 81 5.60 4.95 4.95
#